data_AF-A0A8J4UGR7-F1
#
_entry.id   AF-A0A8J4UGR7-F1
#
_cell.length_a   1.000
_cell.length_b   1.000
_cell.length_c   1.000
_cell.angle_alpha   90.00
_cell.angle_beta   90.00
_cell.angle_gamma   90.00
#
_symmetry.space_group_name_H-M   'P 1'
#
loop_
_entity.id
_entity.type
_entity.pdbx_description
1 polymer ?
#
loop_
_entity_poly.entity_id
_entity_poly.type
_entity_poly.pdbx_seq_one_letter_code
_entity_poly.pdbx_strand_id
1 'polypeptide(L)'
;TKFTVRAEASSKSNQLAAIVLGVLSAAFLFVIIGLSVHIYRVNDKYDDMSLNSSIINSQLVQLQSDHRSLTESKNALQKKHDEDVQQIQTLQINLKRETDMRKTMNSQNQKLEEDKKKMQSQISTLEGGCGKCLPNWLLMNSTCFYFSVSSVTPSQGWNGSRDDCKKKGADLVIIDSKEKQEFIVGSLKALRYNLPFSYSHGFWIGLKDDHTEGIWKWLNESTLKQG
;
A
#
# COMPACT_ATOMS: atom_id res chain seq x y z
N THR A 1 63.52 -70.34 -120.55
CA THR A 1 62.69 -69.35 -119.83
C THR A 1 61.47 -70.05 -119.24
N LYS A 2 61.43 -70.30 -117.93
CA LYS A 2 60.16 -70.46 -117.19
C LYS A 2 60.44 -70.45 -115.68
N PHE A 3 60.04 -69.35 -115.07
CA PHE A 3 59.99 -69.11 -113.64
C PHE A 3 58.91 -70.00 -113.00
N THR A 4 59.22 -70.56 -111.83
CA THR A 4 58.24 -71.01 -110.82
C THR A 4 58.94 -70.85 -109.46
N VAL A 5 58.98 -69.64 -108.90
CA VAL A 5 58.02 -69.10 -107.92
C VAL A 5 57.69 -70.12 -106.83
N ARG A 6 58.48 -70.09 -105.74
CA ARG A 6 58.08 -70.59 -104.43
C ARG A 6 57.90 -69.38 -103.51
N ALA A 7 56.81 -68.66 -103.73
CA ALA A 7 56.38 -67.51 -102.91
C ALA A 7 54.89 -67.64 -102.60
N GLU A 8 54.48 -68.74 -101.96
CA GLU A 8 53.06 -68.99 -101.63
C GLU A 8 52.81 -69.34 -100.14
N ALA A 9 53.87 -69.39 -99.34
CA ALA A 9 53.75 -69.54 -97.88
C ALA A 9 53.70 -68.19 -97.13
N SER A 10 54.19 -67.10 -97.75
CA SER A 10 54.31 -65.78 -97.11
C SER A 10 53.02 -64.93 -97.21
N SER A 11 52.24 -65.06 -98.29
CA SER A 11 51.06 -64.22 -98.55
C SER A 11 49.83 -64.57 -97.67
N LYS A 12 49.54 -65.86 -97.47
CA LYS A 12 48.39 -66.32 -96.64
C LYS A 12 48.60 -66.06 -95.15
N SER A 13 49.85 -66.19 -94.68
CA SER A 13 50.24 -65.87 -93.30
C SER A 13 49.99 -64.39 -92.98
N ASN A 14 50.34 -63.48 -93.89
CA ASN A 14 50.15 -62.04 -93.70
C ASN A 14 48.66 -61.62 -93.75
N GLN A 15 47.83 -62.33 -94.52
CA GLN A 15 46.39 -62.08 -94.61
C GLN A 15 45.62 -62.53 -93.35
N LEU A 16 45.97 -63.69 -92.80
CA LEU A 16 45.46 -64.17 -91.50
C LEU A 16 45.89 -63.25 -90.35
N ALA A 17 47.14 -62.82 -90.35
CA ALA A 17 47.64 -61.86 -89.36
C ALA A 17 46.85 -60.54 -89.39
N ALA A 18 46.53 -60.02 -90.58
CA ALA A 18 45.75 -58.79 -90.74
C ALA A 18 44.30 -58.90 -90.21
N ILE A 19 43.63 -60.05 -90.44
CA ILE A 19 42.29 -60.30 -89.92
C ILE A 19 42.31 -60.40 -88.39
N VAL A 20 43.27 -61.15 -87.82
CA VAL A 20 43.44 -61.28 -86.37
C VAL A 20 43.76 -59.93 -85.73
N LEU A 21 44.63 -59.13 -86.35
CA LEU A 21 44.94 -57.76 -85.91
C LEU A 21 43.73 -56.83 -85.97
N GLY A 22 42.89 -56.94 -87.00
CA GLY A 22 41.65 -56.15 -87.13
C GLY A 22 40.59 -56.54 -86.10
N VAL A 23 40.44 -57.82 -85.79
CA VAL A 23 39.54 -58.29 -84.73
C VAL A 23 40.05 -57.88 -83.35
N LEU A 24 41.37 -57.99 -83.12
CA LEU A 24 42.00 -57.51 -81.89
C LEU A 24 41.83 -55.99 -81.73
N SER A 25 42.03 -55.21 -82.79
CA SER A 25 41.86 -53.76 -82.72
C SER A 25 40.40 -53.39 -82.47
N ALA A 26 39.44 -54.05 -83.13
CA ALA A 26 38.02 -53.86 -82.86
C ALA A 26 37.66 -54.22 -81.41
N ALA A 27 38.18 -55.33 -80.88
CA ALA A 27 37.99 -55.72 -79.49
C ALA A 27 38.57 -54.69 -78.51
N PHE A 28 39.77 -54.17 -78.79
CA PHE A 28 40.37 -53.09 -78.00
C PHE A 28 39.53 -51.81 -78.04
N LEU A 29 38.98 -51.45 -79.20
CA LEU A 29 38.09 -50.29 -79.31
C LEU A 29 36.83 -50.44 -78.45
N PHE A 30 36.19 -51.61 -78.44
CA PHE A 30 35.04 -51.85 -77.57
C PHE A 30 35.39 -51.77 -76.09
N VAL A 31 36.56 -52.30 -75.69
CA VAL A 31 37.05 -52.19 -74.31
C VAL A 31 37.30 -50.73 -73.93
N ILE A 32 37.93 -49.95 -74.81
CA ILE A 32 38.17 -48.51 -74.58
C ILE A 32 36.87 -47.74 -74.44
N ILE A 33 35.88 -48.00 -75.30
CA ILE A 33 34.56 -47.35 -75.21
C ILE A 33 33.85 -47.74 -73.91
N GLY A 34 33.87 -49.04 -73.56
CA GLY A 34 33.28 -49.54 -72.32
C GLY A 34 33.92 -48.92 -71.07
N LEU A 35 35.26 -48.85 -71.04
CA LEU A 35 36.01 -48.19 -69.97
C LEU A 35 35.72 -46.69 -69.93
N SER A 36 35.67 -46.02 -71.07
CA SER A 36 35.35 -44.58 -71.16
C SER A 36 33.96 -44.29 -70.57
N VAL A 37 32.95 -45.09 -70.92
CA VAL A 37 31.58 -44.96 -70.37
C VAL A 37 31.57 -45.27 -68.87
N HIS A 38 32.31 -46.28 -68.42
CA HIS A 38 32.40 -46.63 -67.00
C HIS A 38 33.05 -45.50 -66.18
N ILE A 39 34.18 -44.97 -66.65
CA ILE A 39 34.87 -43.84 -66.03
C ILE A 39 33.95 -42.63 -65.96
N TYR A 40 33.24 -42.31 -67.04
CA TYR A 40 32.29 -41.20 -67.06
C TYR A 40 31.18 -41.36 -66.00
N ARG A 41 30.54 -42.54 -65.92
CA ARG A 41 29.48 -42.81 -64.93
C ARG A 41 29.98 -42.79 -63.49
N VAL A 42 31.20 -43.27 -63.24
CA VAL A 42 31.81 -43.23 -61.90
C VAL A 42 32.13 -41.79 -61.52
N ASN A 43 32.63 -40.98 -62.45
CA ASN A 43 32.92 -39.58 -62.21
C ASN A 43 31.65 -38.76 -61.92
N ASP A 44 30.58 -38.96 -62.69
CA ASP A 44 29.27 -38.31 -62.46
C ASP A 44 28.69 -38.62 -61.07
N LYS A 45 28.75 -39.89 -60.64
CA LYS A 45 28.36 -40.29 -59.28
C LYS A 45 29.26 -39.68 -58.19
N TYR A 46 30.55 -39.53 -58.47
CA TYR A 46 31.48 -38.89 -57.53
C TYR A 46 31.14 -37.40 -57.36
N ASP A 47 30.84 -36.71 -58.46
CA ASP A 47 30.44 -35.31 -58.45
C ASP A 47 29.10 -35.10 -57.70
N ASP A 48 28.10 -35.96 -57.94
CA ASP A 48 26.83 -35.95 -57.18
C ASP A 48 27.05 -36.23 -55.68
N MET A 49 27.87 -37.21 -55.34
CA MET A 49 28.18 -37.53 -53.94
C MET A 49 28.99 -36.42 -53.24
N SER A 50 29.87 -35.75 -53.97
CA SER A 50 30.63 -34.58 -53.50
C SER A 50 29.68 -33.40 -53.19
N LEU A 51 28.73 -33.12 -54.09
CA LEU A 51 27.71 -32.09 -53.91
C LEU A 51 26.83 -32.39 -52.68
N ASN A 52 26.33 -33.62 -52.56
CA ASN A 52 25.50 -34.04 -51.44
C ASN A 52 26.25 -33.96 -50.10
N SER A 53 27.54 -34.34 -50.06
CA SER A 53 28.39 -34.17 -48.88
C SER A 53 28.54 -32.70 -48.47
N SER A 54 28.71 -31.80 -49.43
CA SER A 54 28.76 -30.35 -49.18
C SER A 54 27.46 -29.81 -48.59
N ILE A 55 26.31 -30.22 -49.14
CA ILE A 55 24.97 -29.83 -48.65
C ILE A 55 24.75 -30.33 -47.22
N ILE A 56 25.10 -31.58 -46.92
CA ILE A 56 24.95 -32.14 -45.57
C ILE A 56 25.83 -31.37 -44.57
N ASN A 57 27.05 -31.03 -44.94
CA ASN A 57 27.95 -30.27 -44.08
C ASN A 57 27.42 -28.84 -43.82
N SER A 58 26.88 -28.17 -44.83
CA SER A 58 26.31 -26.82 -44.64
C SER A 58 25.07 -26.86 -43.74
N GLN A 59 24.20 -27.85 -43.92
CA GLN A 59 23.05 -28.09 -43.04
C GLN A 59 23.48 -28.40 -41.61
N LEU A 60 24.54 -29.20 -41.42
CA LEU A 60 25.06 -29.52 -40.09
C LEU A 60 25.56 -28.26 -39.36
N VAL A 61 26.30 -27.40 -40.06
CA VAL A 61 26.78 -26.13 -39.51
C VAL A 61 25.61 -25.21 -39.15
N GLN A 62 24.60 -25.13 -40.01
CA GLN A 62 23.40 -24.34 -39.75
C GLN A 62 22.64 -24.86 -38.53
N LEU A 63 22.42 -26.18 -38.45
CA LEU A 63 21.74 -26.80 -37.32
C LEU A 63 22.50 -26.60 -36.00
N GLN A 64 23.84 -26.65 -36.03
CA GLN A 64 24.67 -26.35 -34.87
C GLN A 64 24.52 -24.88 -34.43
N SER A 65 24.46 -23.95 -35.37
CA SER A 65 24.21 -22.53 -35.09
C SER A 65 22.82 -22.31 -34.47
N ASP A 66 21.79 -22.93 -35.03
CA ASP A 66 20.41 -22.82 -34.53
C ASP A 66 20.30 -23.42 -33.12
N HIS A 67 20.94 -24.56 -32.87
CA HIS A 67 20.96 -25.18 -31.54
C HIS A 67 21.66 -24.30 -30.52
N ARG A 68 22.76 -23.64 -30.91
CA ARG A 68 23.47 -22.68 -30.06
C ARG A 68 22.56 -21.49 -29.73
N SER A 69 21.94 -20.88 -30.74
CA SER A 69 21.04 -19.74 -30.54
C SER A 69 19.85 -20.09 -29.66
N LEU A 70 19.25 -21.27 -29.86
CA LEU A 70 18.16 -21.76 -29.04
C LEU A 70 18.58 -22.02 -27.59
N THR A 71 19.81 -22.51 -27.39
CA THR A 71 20.38 -22.71 -26.05
C THR A 71 20.59 -21.37 -25.33
N GLU A 72 21.09 -20.36 -26.02
CA GLU A 72 21.24 -19.01 -25.49
C GLU A 72 19.87 -18.40 -25.12
N SER A 73 18.87 -18.55 -26.01
CA SER A 73 17.49 -18.11 -25.74
C SER A 73 16.87 -18.82 -24.54
N LYS A 74 17.04 -20.15 -24.44
CA LYS A 74 16.58 -20.96 -23.30
C LYS A 74 17.20 -20.49 -21.99
N ASN A 75 18.51 -20.26 -21.96
CA ASN A 75 19.20 -19.80 -20.75
C ASN A 75 18.75 -18.40 -20.33
N ALA A 76 18.52 -17.50 -21.29
CA ALA A 76 17.98 -16.17 -21.02
C ALA A 76 16.57 -16.24 -20.42
N LEU A 77 15.70 -17.09 -20.96
CA LEU A 77 14.35 -17.32 -20.42
C LEU A 77 14.40 -17.96 -19.03
N GLN A 78 15.31 -18.90 -18.79
CA GLN A 78 15.48 -19.52 -17.48
C GLN A 78 15.87 -18.48 -16.42
N LYS A 79 16.84 -17.61 -16.75
CA LYS A 79 17.24 -16.53 -15.85
C LYS A 79 16.07 -15.61 -15.51
N LYS A 80 15.28 -15.22 -16.53
CA LYS A 80 14.10 -14.37 -16.33
C LYS A 80 13.04 -15.06 -15.47
N HIS A 81 12.81 -16.34 -15.69
CA HIS A 81 11.90 -17.13 -14.86
C HIS A 81 12.34 -17.14 -13.39
N ASP A 82 13.64 -17.32 -13.12
CA ASP A 82 14.16 -17.33 -11.75
C ASP A 82 14.04 -15.94 -11.08
N GLU A 83 14.23 -14.86 -11.84
CA GLU A 83 13.99 -13.48 -11.40
C GLU A 83 12.50 -13.26 -11.06
N ASP A 84 11.58 -13.68 -11.93
CA ASP A 84 10.12 -13.56 -11.72
C ASP A 84 9.68 -14.36 -10.49
N VAL A 85 10.24 -15.56 -10.27
CA VAL A 85 9.96 -16.38 -9.07
C VAL A 85 10.39 -15.65 -7.79
N GLN A 86 11.57 -15.03 -7.78
CA GLN A 86 12.03 -14.23 -6.63
C GLN A 86 11.14 -13.01 -6.38
N GLN A 87 10.70 -12.35 -7.44
CA GLN A 87 9.79 -11.22 -7.34
C GLN A 87 8.43 -11.65 -6.77
N ILE A 88 7.87 -12.76 -7.23
CA ILE A 88 6.61 -13.33 -6.73
C ILE A 88 6.72 -13.66 -5.24
N GLN A 89 7.82 -14.29 -4.80
CA GLN A 89 8.04 -14.58 -3.39
C GLN A 89 8.08 -13.30 -2.53
N THR A 90 8.77 -12.26 -3.01
CA THR A 90 8.84 -10.97 -2.32
C THR A 90 7.46 -10.32 -2.19
N LEU A 91 6.67 -10.34 -3.27
CA LEU A 91 5.31 -9.82 -3.28
C LEU A 91 4.40 -10.58 -2.31
N GLN A 92 4.52 -11.90 -2.21
CA GLN A 92 3.75 -12.71 -1.25
C GLN A 92 4.07 -12.34 0.21
N ILE A 93 5.35 -12.12 0.53
CA ILE A 93 5.76 -11.68 1.87
C ILE A 93 5.15 -10.32 2.21
N ASN A 94 5.21 -9.38 1.27
CA ASN A 94 4.66 -8.04 1.46
C ASN A 94 3.14 -8.07 1.62
N LEU A 95 2.44 -8.85 0.79
CA LEU A 95 0.99 -9.02 0.89
C LEU A 95 0.56 -9.60 2.23
N LYS A 96 1.33 -10.56 2.76
CA LYS A 96 1.08 -11.13 4.09
C LYS A 96 1.22 -10.06 5.18
N ARG A 97 2.29 -9.26 5.14
CA ARG A 97 2.52 -8.15 6.08
C ARG A 97 1.40 -7.12 6.06
N GLU A 98 0.97 -6.69 4.87
CA GLU A 98 -0.15 -5.76 4.70
C GLU A 98 -1.46 -6.34 5.24
N THR A 99 -1.70 -7.63 4.99
CA THR A 99 -2.90 -8.33 5.49
C THR A 99 -2.92 -8.39 7.02
N ASP A 100 -1.79 -8.67 7.65
CA ASP A 100 -1.68 -8.75 9.11
C ASP A 100 -1.79 -7.35 9.75
N MET A 101 -1.20 -6.32 9.12
CA MET A 101 -1.37 -4.93 9.55
C MET A 101 -2.84 -4.49 9.48
N ARG A 102 -3.53 -4.81 8.39
CA ARG A 102 -4.96 -4.51 8.22
C ARG A 102 -5.81 -5.17 9.31
N LYS A 103 -5.52 -6.42 9.69
CA LYS A 103 -6.23 -7.10 10.79
C LYS A 103 -6.03 -6.38 12.12
N THR A 104 -4.80 -5.99 12.43
CA THR A 104 -4.47 -5.24 13.65
C THR A 104 -5.21 -3.90 13.69
N MET A 105 -5.18 -3.15 12.59
CA MET A 105 -5.86 -1.86 12.50
C MET A 105 -7.38 -1.99 12.61
N ASN A 106 -7.97 -3.04 12.03
CA ASN A 106 -9.40 -3.31 12.18
C ASN A 106 -9.79 -3.64 13.63
N SER A 107 -8.97 -4.43 14.34
CA SER A 107 -9.16 -4.71 15.77
C SER A 107 -9.06 -3.44 16.62
N GLN A 108 -8.10 -2.56 16.33
CA GLN A 108 -8.00 -1.25 16.98
C GLN A 108 -9.24 -0.40 16.72
N ASN A 109 -9.72 -0.31 15.48
CA ASN A 109 -10.91 0.45 15.14
C ASN A 109 -12.17 -0.08 15.85
N GLN A 110 -12.32 -1.40 15.98
CA GLN A 110 -13.40 -2.00 16.75
C GLN A 110 -13.36 -1.58 18.22
N LYS A 111 -12.17 -1.64 18.84
CA LYS A 111 -11.97 -1.19 20.23
C LYS A 111 -12.27 0.30 20.40
N LEU A 112 -11.83 1.15 19.47
CA LEU A 112 -12.12 2.58 19.48
C LEU A 112 -13.62 2.86 19.39
N GLU A 113 -14.36 2.10 18.57
CA GLU A 113 -15.81 2.24 18.48
C GLU A 113 -16.52 1.77 19.77
N GLU A 114 -16.01 0.75 20.46
CA GLU A 114 -16.50 0.35 21.78
C GLU A 114 -16.24 1.44 22.83
N ASP A 115 -15.02 1.97 22.88
CA ASP A 115 -14.64 3.05 23.80
C ASP A 115 -15.47 4.32 23.54
N LYS A 116 -15.72 4.66 22.27
CA LYS A 116 -16.59 5.77 21.87
C LYS A 116 -18.02 5.58 22.38
N LYS A 117 -18.62 4.40 22.20
CA LYS A 117 -19.96 4.09 22.72
C LYS A 117 -20.00 4.21 24.24
N LYS A 118 -18.97 3.71 24.92
CA LYS A 118 -18.85 3.83 26.38
C LYS A 118 -18.79 5.28 26.82
N MET A 119 -17.94 6.10 26.19
CA MET A 119 -17.84 7.53 26.49
C MET A 119 -19.16 8.26 26.21
N GLN A 120 -19.85 7.95 25.11
CA GLN A 120 -21.17 8.52 24.81
C GLN A 120 -22.19 8.19 25.92
N SER A 121 -22.21 6.95 26.41
CA SER A 121 -23.10 6.57 27.52
C SER A 121 -22.78 7.32 28.82
N GLN A 122 -21.50 7.58 29.09
CA GLN A 122 -21.06 8.35 30.25
C GLN A 122 -21.50 9.81 30.14
N ILE A 123 -21.38 10.41 28.94
CA ILE A 123 -21.84 11.77 28.67
C ILE A 123 -23.35 11.88 28.90
N SER A 124 -24.17 10.98 28.34
CA SER A 124 -25.62 11.01 28.54
C SER A 124 -26.03 10.85 30.01
N THR A 125 -25.26 10.06 30.78
CA THR A 125 -25.48 9.92 32.22
C THR A 125 -25.18 11.21 32.98
N LEU A 126 -24.10 11.91 32.60
CA LEU A 126 -23.73 13.19 33.18
C LEU A 126 -24.75 14.29 32.81
N GLU A 127 -25.23 14.31 31.57
CA GLU A 127 -26.24 15.27 31.10
C GLU A 127 -27.59 15.08 31.80
N GLY A 128 -28.01 13.83 32.06
CA GLY A 128 -29.21 13.53 32.83
C GLY A 128 -29.12 13.90 34.32
N GLY A 129 -27.90 14.00 34.86
CA GLY A 129 -27.60 14.34 36.25
C GLY A 129 -27.22 15.81 36.49
N CYS A 130 -27.04 16.62 35.43
CA CYS A 130 -26.61 18.01 35.57
C CYS A 130 -27.79 18.93 35.90
N GLY A 131 -28.04 19.08 37.20
CA GLY A 131 -28.53 20.29 37.86
C GLY A 131 -29.84 20.90 37.36
N LYS A 132 -30.99 20.39 37.78
CA LYS A 132 -32.19 21.24 37.84
C LYS A 132 -32.11 22.06 39.12
N CYS A 133 -31.99 23.38 38.99
CA CYS A 133 -32.19 24.27 40.13
C CYS A 133 -33.69 24.41 40.44
N LEU A 134 -34.00 24.81 41.67
CA LEU A 134 -35.37 25.19 42.04
C LEU A 134 -35.86 26.36 41.17
N PRO A 135 -37.18 26.54 40.99
CA PRO A 135 -37.71 27.71 40.27
C PRO A 135 -37.15 29.03 40.82
N ASN A 136 -36.78 29.96 39.94
CA ASN A 136 -36.15 31.25 40.25
C ASN A 136 -34.68 31.17 40.75
N TRP A 137 -34.01 30.04 40.57
CA TRP A 137 -32.56 29.90 40.76
C TRP A 137 -31.88 29.72 39.41
N LEU A 138 -30.69 30.32 39.24
CA LEU A 138 -29.91 30.21 38.01
C LEU A 138 -28.82 29.15 38.18
N LEU A 139 -28.70 28.24 37.21
CA LEU A 139 -27.67 27.20 37.19
C LEU A 139 -26.39 27.71 36.53
N MET A 140 -25.24 27.51 37.18
CA MET A 140 -23.93 27.61 36.56
C MET A 140 -23.02 26.50 37.10
N ASN A 141 -22.47 25.66 36.22
CA ASN A 141 -21.50 24.59 36.56
C ASN A 141 -21.93 23.77 37.79
N SER A 142 -23.16 23.25 37.78
CA SER A 142 -23.76 22.46 38.87
C SER A 142 -23.98 23.21 40.19
N THR A 143 -23.82 24.54 40.21
CA THR A 143 -24.13 25.41 41.35
C THR A 143 -25.37 26.25 41.04
N CYS A 144 -26.31 26.32 41.97
CA CYS A 144 -27.51 27.14 41.84
C CYS A 144 -27.34 28.47 42.56
N PHE A 145 -27.67 29.57 41.88
CA PHE A 145 -27.57 30.94 42.37
C PHE A 145 -28.95 31.55 42.55
N TYR A 146 -29.21 32.13 43.72
CA TYR A 146 -30.45 32.84 44.02
C TYR A 146 -30.16 34.32 44.24
N PHE A 147 -30.87 35.18 43.50
CA PHE A 147 -30.80 36.62 43.66
C PHE A 147 -32.04 37.06 44.45
N SER A 148 -31.84 37.57 45.67
CA SER A 148 -32.94 37.97 46.55
C SER A 148 -33.56 39.31 46.12
N VAL A 149 -34.42 39.24 45.10
CA VAL A 149 -35.04 40.41 44.41
C VAL A 149 -36.53 40.56 44.75
N SER A 150 -36.90 40.34 46.02
CA SER A 150 -38.30 40.38 46.45
C SER A 150 -38.69 41.73 47.05
N SER A 151 -39.73 42.36 46.51
CA SER A 151 -40.35 43.58 47.05
C SER A 151 -40.91 43.43 48.48
N VAL A 152 -40.97 42.21 49.00
CA VAL A 152 -41.52 41.87 50.32
C VAL A 152 -40.42 41.65 51.36
N THR A 153 -39.17 41.41 50.95
CA THR A 153 -38.03 41.27 51.87
C THR A 153 -37.32 42.60 52.03
N PRO A 154 -37.33 43.22 53.23
CA PRO A 154 -36.55 44.42 53.49
C PRO A 154 -35.07 44.19 53.16
N SER A 155 -34.35 45.25 52.76
CA SER A 155 -32.88 45.19 52.70
C SER A 155 -32.35 44.83 54.08
N GLN A 156 -31.81 43.61 54.22
CA GLN A 156 -31.22 43.13 55.47
C GLN A 156 -29.73 43.42 55.48
N GLY A 157 -29.13 43.57 56.66
CA GLY A 157 -27.67 43.58 56.79
C GLY A 157 -27.07 42.20 56.46
N TRP A 158 -25.73 42.13 56.39
CA TRP A 158 -25.00 40.91 56.01
C TRP A 158 -25.46 39.64 56.77
N ASN A 159 -25.61 39.73 58.10
CA ASN A 159 -26.05 38.59 58.92
C ASN A 159 -27.47 38.12 58.55
N GLY A 160 -28.40 39.05 58.34
CA GLY A 160 -29.77 38.71 57.96
C GLY A 160 -29.83 38.08 56.57
N SER A 161 -29.10 38.62 55.60
CA SER A 161 -29.01 38.03 54.25
C SER A 161 -28.43 36.62 54.29
N ARG A 162 -27.43 36.37 55.14
CA ARG A 162 -26.89 35.02 55.34
C ARG A 162 -27.92 34.07 55.93
N ASP A 163 -28.67 34.50 56.95
CA ASP A 163 -29.70 33.69 57.56
C ASP A 163 -30.84 33.35 56.58
N ASP A 164 -31.22 34.27 55.69
CA ASP A 164 -32.18 34.00 54.62
C ASP A 164 -31.65 32.96 53.61
N CYS A 165 -30.39 33.08 53.18
CA CYS A 165 -29.76 32.07 52.33
C CYS A 165 -29.77 30.69 53.00
N LYS A 166 -29.43 30.61 54.29
CA LYS A 166 -29.45 29.35 55.06
C LYS A 166 -30.84 28.75 55.19
N LYS A 167 -31.88 29.56 55.40
CA LYS A 167 -33.27 29.10 55.42
C LYS A 167 -33.71 28.48 54.09
N LYS A 168 -33.09 28.89 52.97
CA LYS A 168 -33.34 28.35 51.63
C LYS A 168 -32.44 27.16 51.27
N GLY A 169 -31.64 26.66 52.22
CA GLY A 169 -30.70 25.55 51.98
C GLY A 169 -29.43 25.94 51.24
N ALA A 170 -29.05 27.23 51.24
CA ALA A 170 -27.84 27.76 50.61
C ALA A 170 -27.02 28.61 51.61
N ASP A 171 -25.97 29.29 51.13
CA ASP A 171 -25.23 30.30 51.89
C ASP A 171 -24.90 31.48 50.94
N LEU A 172 -24.38 32.59 51.46
CA LEU A 172 -23.96 33.71 50.62
C LEU A 172 -22.85 33.28 49.66
N VAL A 173 -22.85 33.84 48.45
CA VAL A 173 -21.96 33.40 47.38
C VAL A 173 -20.49 33.70 47.67
N ILE A 174 -19.62 32.71 47.42
CA ILE A 174 -18.16 32.86 47.37
C ILE A 174 -17.76 33.02 45.89
N ILE A 175 -17.01 34.07 45.58
CA ILE A 175 -16.55 34.37 44.22
C ILE A 175 -15.07 34.01 44.12
N ASP A 176 -14.80 32.82 43.60
CA ASP A 176 -13.48 32.17 43.55
C ASP A 176 -12.95 31.98 42.12
N SER A 177 -13.72 32.34 41.10
CA SER A 177 -13.32 32.28 39.70
C SER A 177 -13.80 33.49 38.90
N LYS A 178 -13.07 33.81 37.84
CA LYS A 178 -13.44 34.86 36.90
C LYS A 178 -14.77 34.55 36.21
N GLU A 179 -15.01 33.29 35.83
CA GLU A 179 -16.28 32.91 35.20
C GLU A 179 -17.46 33.14 36.14
N LYS A 180 -17.31 32.81 37.44
CA LYS A 180 -18.34 33.03 38.45
C LYS A 180 -18.65 34.52 38.63
N GLN A 181 -17.61 35.36 38.65
CA GLN A 181 -17.76 36.82 38.71
C GLN A 181 -18.52 37.36 37.48
N GLU A 182 -18.12 36.94 36.27
CA GLU A 182 -18.75 37.39 35.03
C GLU A 182 -20.23 36.95 34.93
N PHE A 183 -20.52 35.71 35.34
CA PHE A 183 -21.88 35.19 35.41
C PHE A 183 -22.77 36.00 36.37
N ILE A 184 -22.29 36.28 37.58
CA ILE A 184 -23.03 37.06 38.59
C ILE A 184 -23.28 38.48 38.06
N VAL A 185 -22.24 39.16 37.53
CA VAL A 185 -22.37 40.52 37.00
C VAL A 185 -23.32 40.56 35.81
N GLY A 186 -23.25 39.60 34.89
CA GLY A 186 -24.16 39.49 33.76
C GLY A 186 -25.61 39.28 34.19
N SER A 187 -25.84 38.38 35.15
CA SER A 187 -27.17 38.11 35.72
C SER A 187 -27.77 39.36 36.39
N LEU A 188 -26.96 40.07 37.18
CA LEU A 188 -27.38 41.32 37.81
C LEU A 188 -27.75 42.41 36.80
N LYS A 189 -26.99 42.55 35.70
CA LYS A 189 -27.32 43.49 34.61
C LYS A 189 -28.65 43.16 33.95
N ALA A 190 -28.93 41.88 33.71
CA ALA A 190 -30.20 41.45 33.15
C ALA A 190 -31.39 41.73 34.09
N LEU A 191 -31.20 41.51 35.39
CA LEU A 191 -32.22 41.78 36.41
C LEU A 191 -32.49 43.29 36.60
N ARG A 192 -31.47 44.14 36.41
CA ARG A 192 -31.51 45.59 36.71
C ARG A 192 -32.67 46.35 36.07
N TYR A 193 -33.16 45.93 34.90
CA TYR A 193 -34.30 46.59 34.24
C TYR A 193 -35.63 46.43 35.00
N ASN A 194 -35.74 45.45 35.90
CA ASN A 194 -36.95 45.12 36.65
C ASN A 194 -36.79 45.28 38.17
N LEU A 195 -35.68 45.86 38.65
CA LEU A 195 -35.42 45.98 40.09
C LEU A 195 -36.00 47.28 40.68
N PRO A 196 -36.66 47.22 41.85
CA PRO A 196 -37.03 48.41 42.61
C PRO A 196 -35.81 49.26 42.99
N PHE A 197 -36.01 50.58 43.14
CA PHE A 197 -34.95 51.54 43.50
C PHE A 197 -34.19 51.17 44.79
N SER A 198 -34.83 50.43 45.71
CA SER A 198 -34.24 49.91 46.95
C SER A 198 -33.03 48.98 46.74
N TYR A 199 -32.86 48.40 45.55
CA TYR A 199 -31.75 47.51 45.21
C TYR A 199 -30.60 48.22 44.47
N SER A 200 -30.64 49.55 44.38
CA SER A 200 -29.56 50.35 43.79
C SER A 200 -28.22 50.25 44.54
N HIS A 201 -28.25 49.81 45.81
CA HIS A 201 -27.09 49.66 46.68
C HIS A 201 -26.34 48.32 46.54
N GLY A 202 -26.81 47.41 45.68
CA GLY A 202 -26.16 46.12 45.43
C GLY A 202 -26.69 44.97 46.29
N PHE A 203 -25.96 43.85 46.30
CA PHE A 203 -26.32 42.61 46.98
C PHE A 203 -25.21 42.17 47.94
N TRP A 204 -25.59 41.60 49.08
CA TRP A 204 -24.63 40.98 49.98
C TRP A 204 -24.04 39.70 49.39
N ILE A 205 -22.73 39.52 49.57
CA ILE A 205 -21.97 38.34 49.18
C ILE A 205 -21.26 37.75 50.41
N GLY A 206 -20.70 36.55 50.29
CA GLY A 206 -20.09 35.82 51.39
C GLY A 206 -18.75 36.38 51.90
N LEU A 207 -18.37 37.60 51.50
CA LEU A 207 -17.16 38.27 51.93
C LEU A 207 -17.45 39.11 53.18
N LYS A 208 -16.61 38.99 54.21
CA LYS A 208 -16.75 39.73 55.47
C LYS A 208 -15.38 40.05 56.08
N ASP A 209 -15.34 41.13 56.85
CA ASP A 209 -14.22 41.54 57.68
C ASP A 209 -14.75 41.80 59.10
N ASP A 210 -14.85 40.75 59.93
CA ASP A 210 -15.39 40.81 61.29
C ASP A 210 -14.45 40.26 62.37
N HIS A 211 -13.32 39.70 61.95
CA HIS A 211 -12.33 39.11 62.86
C HIS A 211 -11.09 39.96 63.00
N THR A 212 -10.57 40.51 61.90
CA THR A 212 -9.34 41.30 61.90
C THR A 212 -9.47 42.40 60.86
N GLU A 213 -9.71 43.62 61.33
CA GLU A 213 -9.88 44.80 60.50
C GLU A 213 -8.80 44.88 59.41
N GLY A 214 -9.25 45.04 58.16
CA GLY A 214 -8.42 45.06 56.96
C GLY A 214 -8.21 43.67 56.31
N ILE A 215 -8.65 42.58 56.94
CA ILE A 215 -8.51 41.21 56.42
C ILE A 215 -9.89 40.66 56.03
N TRP A 216 -10.21 40.79 54.75
CA TRP A 216 -11.42 40.23 54.18
C TRP A 216 -11.31 38.71 54.00
N LYS A 217 -12.27 37.99 54.56
CA LYS A 217 -12.40 36.54 54.43
C LYS A 217 -13.72 36.15 53.78
N TRP A 218 -13.68 35.07 53.02
CA TRP A 218 -14.86 34.37 52.54
C TRP A 218 -15.38 33.39 53.59
N LEU A 219 -16.62 32.91 53.41
CA LEU A 219 -17.25 31.93 54.29
C LEU A 219 -16.49 30.59 54.45
N ASN A 220 -15.54 30.29 53.57
CA ASN A 220 -14.68 29.11 53.62
C ASN A 220 -13.31 29.38 54.28
N GLU A 221 -13.17 30.49 55.02
CA GLU A 221 -11.94 30.96 55.67
C GLU A 221 -10.80 31.38 54.72
N SER A 222 -11.02 31.37 53.41
CA SER A 222 -10.02 31.88 52.47
C SER A 222 -9.99 33.41 52.48
N THR A 223 -8.78 33.98 52.48
CA THR A 223 -8.58 35.42 52.36
C THR A 223 -8.86 35.88 50.93
N LEU A 224 -9.42 37.07 50.77
CA LEU A 224 -9.53 37.73 49.49
C LEU A 224 -8.15 37.82 48.82
N LYS A 225 -8.01 37.21 47.63
CA LYS A 225 -6.82 37.35 46.80
C LYS A 225 -7.02 38.47 45.81
N GLN A 226 -6.00 39.31 45.63
CA GLN A 226 -5.98 40.27 44.53
C GLN A 226 -5.81 39.50 43.21
N GLY A 227 -6.74 39.72 42.28
CA GLY A 227 -6.75 39.11 40.95
C GLY A 227 -5.94 39.91 39.95
#